data_AF-A0A2D6MF61-F1
#
_entry.id   AF-A0A2D6MF61-F1
#
_cell.length_a   1.000
_cell.length_b   1.000
_cell.length_c   1.000
_cell.angle_alpha   90.00
_cell.angle_beta   90.00
_cell.angle_gamma   90.00
#
_symmetry.space_group_name_H-M   'P 1'
#
loop_
_entity.id
_entity.type
_entity.pdbx_description
1 polymer ?
#
loop_
_entity_poly.entity_id
_entity_poly.type
_entity_poly.pdbx_seq_one_letter_code
_entity_poly.pdbx_strand_id
1 'polypeptide(L)'
;MKVIKSNKQDSGNNEFKNKLADNLQGLKLKDLDAVECSECGNPTFLQVNLLRKISPVLSPSGKAGFLPLPVFQCCKCGNINEELMPRTEDE
;
A
#
# COMPACT_ATOMS: atom_id res chain seq x y z
N MET A 1 31.42 -26.67 36.18
CA MET A 1 30.20 -27.23 35.56
C MET A 1 29.70 -26.25 34.50
N LYS A 2 29.71 -26.63 33.22
CA LYS A 2 29.18 -25.83 32.10
C LYS A 2 27.68 -26.11 31.99
N VAL A 3 26.83 -25.12 32.30
CA VAL A 3 25.39 -25.19 32.01
C VAL A 3 25.11 -24.42 30.72
N ILE A 4 25.22 -25.17 29.63
CA ILE A 4 24.31 -25.29 28.48
C ILE A 4 23.32 -24.12 28.27
N LYS A 5 23.47 -23.46 27.12
CA LYS A 5 22.55 -22.48 26.53
C LYS A 5 21.16 -23.12 26.29
N SER A 6 20.10 -22.56 26.87
CA SER A 6 18.72 -22.89 26.53
C SER A 6 18.25 -22.03 25.36
N ASN A 7 18.34 -22.65 24.18
CA ASN A 7 17.66 -22.28 22.95
C ASN A 7 16.15 -22.50 23.15
N LYS A 8 15.32 -21.45 22.98
CA LYS A 8 13.86 -21.60 22.87
C LYS A 8 13.43 -21.10 21.51
N GLN A 9 13.08 -22.07 20.67
CA GLN A 9 12.57 -21.95 19.32
C GLN A 9 11.14 -21.38 19.39
N ASP A 10 10.85 -20.33 18.60
CA ASP A 10 9.49 -20.04 18.13
C ASP A 10 9.48 -20.15 16.60
N SER A 11 9.55 -21.43 16.20
CA SER A 11 9.40 -21.95 14.86
C SER A 11 7.94 -21.79 14.41
N GLY A 12 7.60 -20.66 13.80
CA GLY A 12 6.28 -20.49 13.18
C GLY A 12 6.18 -19.42 12.10
N ASN A 13 7.30 -18.79 11.72
CA ASN A 13 7.25 -17.56 10.91
C ASN A 13 8.33 -17.50 9.81
N ASN A 14 8.97 -18.63 9.49
CA ASN A 14 10.16 -18.66 8.63
C ASN A 14 9.84 -19.03 7.16
N GLU A 15 8.77 -19.78 6.91
CA GLU A 15 8.43 -20.17 5.53
C GLU A 15 7.79 -19.01 4.74
N PHE A 16 6.92 -18.21 5.39
CA PHE A 16 6.35 -17.00 4.79
C PHE A 16 7.41 -15.94 4.48
N LYS A 17 8.40 -15.77 5.37
CA LYS A 17 9.55 -14.86 5.15
C LYS A 17 10.39 -15.27 3.94
N ASN A 18 10.56 -16.58 3.73
CA ASN A 18 11.37 -17.09 2.63
C ASN A 18 10.65 -16.95 1.27
N LYS A 19 9.32 -17.15 1.21
CA LYS A 19 8.55 -16.97 -0.04
C LYS A 19 8.43 -15.51 -0.49
N LEU A 20 8.48 -14.56 0.44
CA LEU A 20 8.60 -13.13 0.14
C LEU A 20 9.97 -12.76 -0.45
N ALA A 21 11.02 -13.49 -0.08
CA ALA A 21 12.39 -13.20 -0.51
C ALA A 21 12.70 -13.62 -1.96
N ASP A 22 12.01 -14.65 -2.49
CA ASP A 22 12.35 -15.23 -3.80
C ASP A 22 11.96 -14.37 -5.02
N ASN A 23 11.00 -13.45 -4.90
CA ASN A 23 10.66 -12.47 -5.94
C ASN A 23 11.27 -11.07 -5.70
N LEU A 24 11.95 -10.87 -4.57
CA LEU A 24 12.61 -9.62 -4.16
C LEU A 24 14.14 -9.81 -4.11
N GLN A 25 14.70 -10.67 -4.97
CA GLN A 25 16.14 -10.95 -4.99
C GLN A 25 16.94 -9.66 -5.17
N GLY A 26 17.49 -9.15 -4.06
CA GLY A 26 18.35 -7.97 -4.02
C GLY A 26 17.82 -6.78 -3.22
N LEU A 27 16.55 -6.73 -2.83
CA LEU A 27 15.99 -5.62 -2.05
C LEU A 27 15.78 -6.04 -0.59
N LYS A 28 16.57 -5.47 0.33
CA LYS A 28 16.34 -5.65 1.76
C LYS A 28 15.31 -4.63 2.21
N LEU A 29 14.50 -4.96 3.21
CA LEU A 29 13.55 -4.01 3.83
C LEU A 29 14.21 -2.72 4.34
N LYS A 30 15.53 -2.72 4.57
CA LYS A 30 16.31 -1.54 4.96
C LYS A 30 16.57 -0.56 3.81
N ASP A 31 16.44 -1.05 2.57
CA ASP A 31 16.74 -0.30 1.35
C ASP A 31 15.46 0.31 0.76
N LEU A 32 14.30 0.11 1.40
CA LEU A 32 13.02 0.68 1.00
C LEU A 32 12.71 1.91 1.86
N ASP A 33 12.32 3.00 1.21
CA ASP A 33 11.86 4.20 1.88
C ASP A 33 10.44 3.98 2.45
N ALA A 34 10.24 4.44 3.69
CA ALA A 34 8.93 4.45 4.31
C ALA A 34 8.09 5.58 3.70
N VAL A 35 6.93 5.24 3.15
CA VAL A 35 5.95 6.24 2.74
C VAL A 35 5.21 6.72 3.98
N GLU A 36 5.30 8.01 4.27
CA GLU A 36 4.59 8.65 5.39
C GLU A 36 3.59 9.66 4.87
N CYS A 37 2.50 9.86 5.61
CA CYS A 37 1.53 10.89 5.27
C CYS A 37 2.15 12.29 5.35
N SER A 38 2.02 13.08 4.27
CA SER A 38 2.59 14.44 4.19
C SER A 38 2.05 15.41 5.24
N GLU A 39 0.85 15.15 5.78
CA GLU A 39 0.22 16.03 6.78
C GLU A 39 0.50 15.62 8.22
N CYS A 40 0.53 14.33 8.53
CA CYS A 40 0.57 13.85 9.93
C CYS A 40 1.71 12.87 10.25
N GLY A 41 2.56 12.54 9.27
CA GLY A 41 3.70 11.62 9.42
C GLY A 41 3.31 10.17 9.70
N ASN A 42 2.04 9.80 9.50
CA ASN A 42 1.58 8.44 9.77
C ASN A 42 1.95 7.50 8.60
N PRO A 43 2.61 6.35 8.85
CA PRO A 43 3.06 5.42 7.80
C PRO A 43 1.99 4.41 7.37
N THR A 44 0.79 4.46 7.94
CA THR A 44 -0.29 3.50 7.65
C THR A 44 -1.37 4.11 6.75
N PHE A 45 -1.79 3.34 5.75
CA PHE A 45 -2.78 3.73 4.76
C PHE A 45 -3.87 2.65 4.60
N LEU A 46 -5.09 3.09 4.29
CA LEU A 46 -6.24 2.29 3.90
C LEU A 46 -6.45 2.40 2.39
N GLN A 47 -6.81 1.29 1.75
CA GLN A 47 -7.27 1.31 0.37
C GLN A 47 -8.72 1.78 0.32
N VAL A 48 -8.98 2.87 -0.39
CA VAL A 48 -10.31 3.46 -0.60
C VAL A 48 -10.56 3.69 -2.09
N ASN A 49 -11.81 3.84 -2.50
CA ASN A 49 -12.16 4.13 -3.88
C ASN A 49 -12.68 5.56 -4.01
N LEU A 50 -12.02 6.37 -4.83
CA LEU A 50 -12.50 7.68 -5.25
C LEU A 50 -13.51 7.50 -6.38
N LEU A 51 -14.74 7.94 -6.18
CA LEU A 51 -15.78 7.87 -7.22
C LEU A 51 -15.72 9.11 -8.12
N ARG A 52 -15.45 8.91 -9.41
CA ARG A 52 -15.56 9.96 -10.43
C ARG A 52 -16.86 9.82 -11.19
N LYS A 53 -17.55 10.93 -11.41
CA LYS A 53 -18.80 10.96 -12.17
C LYS A 53 -18.47 10.98 -13.67
N ILE A 54 -18.99 10.01 -14.42
CA ILE A 54 -18.93 10.03 -15.88
C ILE A 54 -20.20 10.66 -16.45
N SER A 55 -20.02 11.64 -17.33
CA SER A 55 -21.12 12.26 -18.08
C SER A 55 -21.64 11.27 -19.14
N PRO A 56 -22.95 11.26 -19.46
CA PRO A 56 -23.50 10.46 -20.56
C PRO A 56 -22.79 10.66 -21.89
N VAL A 57 -22.28 11.87 -22.14
CA VAL A 57 -21.56 12.24 -23.39
C VAL A 57 -20.21 11.51 -23.50
N LEU A 58 -19.53 11.30 -22.38
CA LEU A 58 -18.23 10.62 -22.32
C LEU A 58 -18.38 9.10 -22.09
N SER A 59 -19.58 8.65 -21.80
CA SER A 59 -19.88 7.25 -21.51
C SER A 59 -20.09 6.48 -22.81
N PRO A 60 -19.34 5.39 -23.08
CA PRO A 60 -19.53 4.57 -24.27
C PRO A 60 -20.93 3.91 -24.31
N SER A 61 -21.60 3.80 -23.16
CA SER A 61 -22.97 3.27 -23.05
C SER A 61 -24.06 4.36 -23.08
N GLY A 62 -23.70 5.64 -23.18
CA GLY A 62 -24.65 6.76 -23.18
C GLY A 62 -25.40 7.00 -21.86
N LYS A 63 -24.98 6.32 -20.78
CA LYS A 63 -25.57 6.46 -19.43
C LYS A 63 -24.59 7.13 -18.48
N ALA A 64 -25.12 8.00 -17.61
CA ALA A 64 -24.36 8.52 -16.48
C ALA A 64 -24.00 7.38 -15.53
N GLY A 65 -22.82 7.46 -14.93
CA GLY A 65 -22.30 6.43 -14.04
C GLY A 65 -21.22 6.95 -13.11
N PHE A 66 -20.70 6.04 -12.30
CA PHE A 66 -19.57 6.30 -11.41
C PHE A 66 -18.42 5.36 -11.76
N LEU A 67 -17.23 5.92 -11.91
CA LEU A 67 -15.99 5.19 -12.07
C LEU A 67 -15.27 5.14 -10.71
N PRO A 68 -15.08 3.95 -10.11
CA PRO A 68 -14.27 3.81 -8.91
C PRO A 68 -12.77 3.80 -9.27
N LEU A 69 -12.02 4.69 -8.62
CA LEU A 69 -10.56 4.75 -8.73
C LEU A 69 -9.94 4.34 -7.39
N PRO A 70 -9.20 3.21 -7.33
CA PRO A 70 -8.56 2.77 -6.09
C PRO A 70 -7.40 3.71 -5.73
N VAL A 71 -7.41 4.22 -4.50
CA VAL A 71 -6.38 5.12 -3.95
C VAL A 71 -6.07 4.74 -2.49
N PHE A 72 -4.94 5.23 -1.98
CA PHE A 72 -4.52 5.00 -0.59
C PHE A 72 -4.69 6.26 0.26
N GLN A 73 -5.49 6.16 1.31
CA GLN A 73 -5.79 7.25 2.23
C GLN A 73 -5.12 6.99 3.59
N CYS A 74 -4.58 8.02 4.22
CA CYS A 74 -4.00 7.91 5.55
C CYS A 74 -5.03 7.43 6.59
N CYS A 75 -4.69 6.38 7.35
CA CYS A 75 -5.56 5.82 8.40
C CYS A 75 -5.89 6.82 9.52
N LYS A 76 -5.01 7.82 9.74
CA LYS A 76 -5.06 8.71 10.90
C LYS A 76 -5.80 10.02 10.63
N CYS A 77 -5.43 10.75 9.58
CA CYS A 77 -6.02 12.06 9.26
C CYS A 77 -6.95 12.04 8.04
N GLY A 78 -6.94 10.97 7.24
CA GLY A 78 -7.72 10.91 6.01
C GLY A 78 -7.12 11.67 4.82
N ASN A 79 -5.89 12.19 4.92
CA ASN A 79 -5.23 12.79 3.78
C ASN A 79 -4.73 11.74 2.77
N ILE A 80 -4.75 12.08 1.49
CA ILE A 80 -4.19 11.27 0.40
C ILE A 80 -2.95 12.00 -0.10
N ASN A 81 -1.79 11.35 -0.05
CA ASN A 81 -0.56 11.93 -0.57
C ASN A 81 -0.66 12.11 -2.09
N GLU A 82 -0.12 13.21 -2.61
CA GLU A 82 -0.11 13.51 -4.05
C GLU A 82 0.59 12.41 -4.86
N GLU A 83 1.66 11.83 -4.31
CA GLU A 83 2.38 10.69 -4.90
C GLU A 83 1.52 9.42 -5.05
N LEU A 84 0.47 9.30 -4.23
CA LEU A 84 -0.48 8.18 -4.22
C LEU A 84 -1.75 8.49 -5.02
N MET A 85 -1.90 9.71 -5.54
CA MET A 85 -2.99 10.03 -6.45
C MET A 85 -2.70 9.46 -7.84
N PRO A 86 -3.70 8.87 -8.52
CA PRO A 86 -3.55 8.45 -9.90
C PRO A 86 -3.28 9.69 -10.75
N ARG A 87 -2.17 9.68 -11.50
CA ARG A 87 -1.91 10.73 -12.50
C ARG A 87 -3.02 10.66 -13.53
N THR A 88 -3.87 11.67 -13.57
CA THR A 88 -4.66 11.93 -14.78
C THR A 88 -3.72 12.67 -15.71
N GLU A 89 -3.33 12.01 -16.79
CA GLU A 89 -2.67 12.66 -17.92
C GLU A 89 -3.73 13.56 -18.58
N ASP A 90 -3.97 14.71 -17.97
CA ASP A 90 -4.68 15.83 -18.56
C ASP A 90 -3.64 16.78 -19.20
N GLU A 91 -2.76 16.23 -20.05
CA GLU A 91 -1.95 16.97 -21.04
C GLU A 91 -2.11 16.32 -22.42
#